data_AF-A0AA38AKH3-F1
#
_entry.id   AF-A0AA38AKH3-F1
#
_cell.length_a   1.000
_cell.length_b   1.000
_cell.length_c   1.000
_cell.angle_alpha   90.00
_cell.angle_beta   90.00
_cell.angle_gamma   90.00
#
_symmetry.space_group_name_H-M   'P 1'
#
loop_
_entity.id
_entity.type
_entity.pdbx_description
1 polymer ?
#
loop_
_entity_poly.entity_id
_entity_poly.type
_entity_poly.pdbx_seq_one_letter_code
_entity_poly.pdbx_strand_id
1 'polypeptide(L)'
;MVWLRAGVVSAAVGVFVAGCSSTQPQAQQAPAESSAAPSVAASGPDRPAHLKEGGENAVTFDFIYPDGDAHWTDEAKASLNEAANAVAAYLVVPKPVTVTYKVADDNEPSHLAQAASDRVDDESPGYFRTVVQQKLITGEDANAALPDGDIDVNWNANWALGDDVGPEGKDDFKATIMHELVHTLGFDTALQGQGSTPGKNHPTFDSFIVNAEGAKVINDDYTLNSAFEPNLTGGDGGLFFGGPHAMAAYDGKPVPLLTDSPWNVSNVAHLNGHVFTGETKKMMNPGDDGDGAEVRVLSPIELAILEDLGYTVAPR
;
A
#
# COMPACT_ATOMS: atom_id res chain seq x y z
N MET A 1 -41.28 -0.60 -31.11
CA MET A 1 -41.00 -0.96 -29.72
C MET A 1 -39.50 -1.13 -29.57
N VAL A 2 -38.83 -0.08 -29.13
CA VAL A 2 -37.38 -0.05 -28.87
C VAL A 2 -37.23 -0.11 -27.36
N TRP A 3 -36.52 -1.12 -26.88
CA TRP A 3 -36.14 -1.23 -25.48
C TRP A 3 -34.81 -0.48 -25.29
N LEU A 4 -34.86 0.64 -24.56
CA LEU A 4 -33.68 1.27 -23.98
C LEU A 4 -33.19 0.38 -22.84
N ARG A 5 -31.92 -0.05 -22.89
CA ARG A 5 -31.19 -0.49 -21.70
C ARG A 5 -30.65 0.76 -21.02
N ALA A 6 -31.15 1.04 -19.82
CA ALA A 6 -30.55 2.00 -18.91
C ALA A 6 -29.21 1.41 -18.44
N GLY A 7 -28.13 2.12 -18.72
CA GLY A 7 -26.84 1.87 -18.09
C GLY A 7 -26.94 2.23 -16.61
N VAL A 8 -26.59 1.29 -15.75
CA VAL A 8 -26.36 1.56 -14.34
C VAL A 8 -25.01 2.25 -14.28
N VAL A 9 -25.03 3.54 -13.94
CA VAL A 9 -23.87 4.27 -13.46
C VAL A 9 -23.55 3.68 -12.10
N SER A 10 -22.47 2.90 -11.99
CA SER A 10 -21.90 2.61 -10.67
C SER A 10 -21.44 3.94 -10.09
N ALA A 11 -22.15 4.39 -9.06
CA ALA A 11 -21.69 5.49 -8.24
C ALA A 11 -20.43 5.00 -7.53
N ALA A 12 -19.33 5.73 -7.73
CA ALA A 12 -18.14 5.60 -6.90
C ALA A 12 -18.57 5.82 -5.45
N VAL A 13 -18.70 4.73 -4.70
CA VAL A 13 -18.68 4.79 -3.24
C VAL A 13 -17.24 5.17 -2.93
N GLY A 14 -17.04 6.38 -2.42
CA GLY A 14 -15.72 6.87 -2.05
C GLY A 14 -15.13 5.96 -0.98
N VAL A 15 -14.27 5.04 -1.41
CA VAL A 15 -13.26 4.45 -0.55
C VAL A 15 -12.31 5.60 -0.28
N PHE A 16 -12.27 6.07 0.97
CA PHE A 16 -11.18 6.94 1.41
C PHE A 16 -9.95 6.03 1.49
N VAL A 17 -9.13 6.03 0.44
CA VAL A 17 -7.90 5.25 0.39
C VAL A 17 -6.79 6.08 1.05
N ALA A 18 -5.92 5.41 1.79
CA ALA A 18 -4.71 5.99 2.32
C ALA A 18 -3.72 6.24 1.17
N GLY A 19 -3.53 7.48 0.73
CA GLY A 19 -2.46 7.83 -0.20
C GLY A 19 -1.15 8.15 0.53
N CYS A 20 -0.01 7.83 -0.07
CA CYS A 20 1.28 8.37 0.37
C CYS A 20 1.29 9.88 0.30
N SER A 21 1.72 10.53 1.38
CA SER A 21 1.89 11.99 1.45
C SER A 21 3.36 12.35 1.61
N SER A 22 3.79 13.49 1.07
CA SER A 22 5.11 14.04 1.37
C SER A 22 5.08 14.69 2.76
N THR A 23 5.94 14.27 3.70
CA THR A 23 6.00 14.91 5.03
C THR A 23 6.80 16.21 5.00
N GLN A 24 6.21 17.32 4.52
CA GLN A 24 6.70 18.66 4.88
C GLN A 24 5.70 19.39 5.78
N PRO A 25 6.03 19.60 7.06
CA PRO A 25 5.55 20.76 7.79
C PRO A 25 6.19 22.02 7.19
N GLN A 26 5.42 23.08 6.93
CA GLN A 26 5.98 24.41 6.65
C GLN A 26 6.82 24.89 7.85
N ALA A 27 8.13 24.67 7.81
CA ALA A 27 9.04 25.16 8.82
C ALA A 27 9.49 26.59 8.50
N GLN A 28 9.25 27.51 9.44
CA GLN A 28 9.87 28.82 9.47
C GLN A 28 11.40 28.69 9.43
N GLN A 29 12.02 29.42 8.50
CA GLN A 29 13.46 29.43 8.27
C GLN A 29 14.25 29.82 9.53
N ALA A 30 15.16 28.94 9.95
CA ALA A 30 16.36 29.30 10.70
C ALA A 30 17.59 28.87 9.87
N PRO A 31 18.71 29.60 9.93
CA PRO A 31 19.76 29.54 8.92
C PRO A 31 20.60 28.26 9.00
N ALA A 32 20.98 27.79 7.82
CA ALA A 32 21.74 26.57 7.56
C ALA A 32 23.16 26.62 8.14
N GLU A 33 23.55 25.57 8.85
CA GLU A 33 24.94 25.13 8.92
C GLU A 33 25.11 23.89 8.05
N SER A 34 26.04 24.00 7.10
CA SER A 34 26.39 22.97 6.13
C SER A 34 27.30 21.93 6.79
N SER A 35 26.82 20.69 6.88
CA SER A 35 27.69 19.52 6.87
C SER A 35 27.08 18.47 5.97
N ALA A 36 27.67 18.27 4.79
CA ALA A 36 27.37 17.17 3.91
C ALA A 36 27.75 15.85 4.62
N ALA A 37 26.75 15.13 5.10
CA ALA A 37 26.91 13.72 5.45
C ALA A 37 26.87 12.90 4.13
N PRO A 38 27.71 11.87 3.99
CA PRO A 38 27.67 10.99 2.82
C PRO A 38 26.34 10.23 2.78
N SER A 39 25.77 10.02 1.59
CA SER A 39 24.59 9.18 1.42
C SER A 39 24.93 7.75 1.84
N VAL A 40 24.24 7.28 2.87
CA VAL A 40 24.31 5.88 3.29
C VAL A 40 23.17 5.20 2.55
N ALA A 41 23.49 4.53 1.44
CA ALA A 41 22.56 3.57 0.87
C ALA A 41 22.28 2.51 1.94
N ALA A 42 21.05 2.50 2.46
CA ALA A 42 20.60 1.44 3.35
C ALA A 42 20.71 0.14 2.57
N SER A 43 21.62 -0.74 2.97
CA SER A 43 21.74 -2.08 2.40
C SER A 43 20.55 -2.90 2.87
N GLY A 44 19.42 -2.75 2.18
CA GLY A 44 18.28 -3.67 2.27
C GLY A 44 18.68 -5.08 1.81
N PRO A 45 17.90 -6.12 2.15
CA PRO A 45 18.16 -7.46 1.65
C PRO A 45 18.19 -7.44 0.11
N ASP A 46 19.11 -8.20 -0.49
CA ASP A 46 19.23 -8.28 -1.95
C ASP A 46 17.86 -8.62 -2.58
N ARG A 47 17.51 -7.89 -3.65
CA ARG A 47 16.33 -8.17 -4.47
C ARG A 47 16.31 -9.67 -4.81
N PRO A 48 15.20 -10.39 -4.61
CA PRO A 48 15.15 -11.81 -4.92
C PRO A 48 15.55 -12.07 -6.39
N ALA A 49 16.60 -12.87 -6.58
CA ALA A 49 17.18 -13.15 -7.91
C ALA A 49 16.35 -14.12 -8.76
N HIS A 50 15.14 -14.49 -8.34
CA HIS A 50 14.35 -15.53 -9.00
C HIS A 50 13.47 -15.01 -10.15
N LEU A 51 13.53 -13.72 -10.49
CA LEU A 51 13.16 -13.25 -11.82
C LEU A 51 14.26 -13.66 -12.82
N LYS A 52 14.31 -14.95 -13.17
CA LYS A 52 14.97 -15.33 -14.42
C LYS A 52 14.10 -14.81 -15.56
N GLU A 53 14.60 -13.82 -16.31
CA GLU A 53 14.15 -13.62 -17.68
C GLU A 53 14.10 -15.00 -18.38
N GLY A 54 12.91 -15.42 -18.81
CA GLY A 54 12.74 -16.61 -19.64
C GLY A 54 12.13 -17.85 -18.97
N GLY A 55 11.63 -17.78 -17.75
CA GLY A 55 10.49 -18.60 -17.33
C GLY A 55 9.22 -17.77 -17.56
N GLU A 56 8.17 -18.32 -18.18
CA GLU A 56 6.91 -17.62 -18.47
C GLU A 56 6.53 -16.63 -17.34
N ASN A 57 6.43 -15.34 -17.64
CA ASN A 57 6.14 -14.29 -16.65
C ASN A 57 4.87 -14.67 -15.87
N ALA A 58 5.04 -15.11 -14.63
CA ALA A 58 3.94 -15.66 -13.82
C ALA A 58 2.95 -14.55 -13.42
N VAL A 59 3.43 -13.32 -13.24
CA VAL A 59 2.62 -12.12 -13.11
C VAL A 59 3.04 -11.14 -14.20
N THR A 60 2.06 -10.56 -14.87
CA THR A 60 2.24 -9.47 -15.84
C THR A 60 1.30 -8.33 -15.47
N PHE A 61 1.60 -7.13 -15.98
CA PHE A 61 0.80 -5.95 -15.72
C PHE A 61 0.30 -5.35 -17.03
N ASP A 62 -0.95 -4.89 -17.02
CA ASP A 62 -1.53 -4.07 -18.08
C ASP A 62 -1.95 -2.73 -17.47
N PHE A 63 -1.40 -1.63 -17.96
CA PHE A 63 -1.65 -0.30 -17.44
C PHE A 63 -2.47 0.50 -18.45
N ILE A 64 -3.67 0.90 -18.03
CA ILE A 64 -4.57 1.73 -18.83
C ILE A 64 -4.27 3.19 -18.51
N TYR A 65 -3.47 3.83 -19.36
CA TYR A 65 -3.08 5.24 -19.22
C TYR A 65 -4.16 6.20 -19.74
N PRO A 66 -4.25 7.43 -19.20
CA PRO A 66 -5.14 8.45 -19.73
C PRO A 66 -4.72 8.88 -21.15
N ASP A 67 -5.70 9.01 -22.04
CA ASP A 67 -5.46 9.39 -23.44
C ASP A 67 -4.88 10.81 -23.56
N GLY A 68 -3.72 10.92 -24.20
CA GLY A 68 -3.12 12.21 -24.56
C GLY A 68 -2.46 12.96 -23.40
N ASP A 69 -2.30 12.34 -22.24
CA ASP A 69 -1.55 12.92 -21.13
C ASP A 69 -0.04 12.87 -21.41
N ALA A 70 0.60 14.04 -21.28
CA ALA A 70 2.01 14.24 -21.57
C ALA A 70 2.94 13.79 -20.43
N HIS A 71 2.43 13.62 -19.20
CA HIS A 71 3.26 13.18 -18.07
C HIS A 71 3.67 11.71 -18.19
N TRP A 72 2.82 10.87 -18.79
CA TRP A 72 3.07 9.45 -19.05
C TRP A 72 4.00 9.22 -20.26
N THR A 73 5.21 9.77 -20.14
CA THR A 73 6.35 9.53 -21.04
C THR A 73 6.77 8.05 -21.03
N ASP A 74 7.57 7.64 -22.01
CA ASP A 74 8.11 6.27 -22.06
C ASP A 74 8.94 5.94 -20.80
N GLU A 75 9.64 6.93 -20.23
CA GLU A 75 10.42 6.79 -19.00
C GLU A 75 9.52 6.57 -17.77
N ALA A 76 8.46 7.37 -17.62
CA ALA A 76 7.49 7.20 -16.54
C ALA A 76 6.81 5.82 -16.60
N LYS A 77 6.42 5.39 -17.80
CA LYS A 77 5.82 4.06 -18.02
C LYS A 77 6.81 2.94 -17.71
N ALA A 78 8.07 3.07 -18.10
CA ALA A 78 9.11 2.11 -17.77
C ALA A 78 9.33 2.04 -16.25
N SER A 79 9.41 3.19 -15.57
CA SER A 79 9.60 3.27 -14.12
C SER A 79 8.45 2.60 -13.35
N LEU A 80 7.20 2.86 -13.74
CA LEU A 80 6.01 2.21 -13.19
C LEU A 80 6.07 0.67 -13.38
N ASN A 81 6.43 0.21 -14.58
CA ASN A 81 6.57 -1.23 -14.85
C ASN A 81 7.68 -1.87 -14.03
N GLU A 82 8.81 -1.19 -13.84
CA GLU A 82 9.92 -1.69 -13.03
C GLU A 82 9.54 -1.82 -11.56
N ALA A 83 8.84 -0.82 -11.00
CA ALA A 83 8.29 -0.86 -9.64
C ALA A 83 7.31 -2.02 -9.46
N ALA A 84 6.36 -2.19 -10.40
CA ALA A 84 5.39 -3.27 -10.37
C ALA A 84 6.05 -4.66 -10.47
N ASN A 85 7.02 -4.81 -11.37
CA ASN A 85 7.80 -6.03 -11.49
C ASN A 85 8.67 -6.31 -10.25
N ALA A 86 9.15 -5.27 -9.55
CA ALA A 86 9.88 -5.43 -8.30
C ALA A 86 8.99 -5.95 -7.17
N VAL A 87 7.73 -5.50 -7.07
CA VAL A 87 6.75 -6.04 -6.10
C VAL A 87 6.34 -7.46 -6.47
N ALA A 88 6.01 -7.71 -7.75
CA ALA A 88 5.63 -9.04 -8.23
C ALA A 88 6.74 -10.09 -8.02
N ALA A 89 8.01 -9.66 -8.02
CA ALA A 89 9.15 -10.51 -7.72
C ALA A 89 9.13 -11.14 -6.32
N TYR A 90 8.22 -10.77 -5.42
CA TYR A 90 8.08 -11.43 -4.12
C TYR A 90 7.00 -12.51 -4.11
N LEU A 91 6.20 -12.63 -5.17
CA LEU A 91 4.97 -13.42 -5.17
C LEU A 91 5.09 -14.66 -6.04
N VAL A 92 4.60 -15.79 -5.52
CA VAL A 92 4.40 -17.02 -6.27
C VAL A 92 2.92 -17.18 -6.55
N VAL A 93 2.55 -17.21 -7.83
CA VAL A 93 1.16 -17.39 -8.26
C VAL A 93 0.92 -18.80 -8.81
N PRO A 94 -0.30 -19.35 -8.68
CA PRO A 94 -0.60 -20.73 -9.07
C PRO A 94 -0.65 -20.96 -10.59
N LYS A 95 -0.80 -19.89 -11.38
CA LYS A 95 -0.80 -19.88 -12.85
C LYS A 95 -0.50 -18.47 -13.36
N PRO A 96 -0.11 -18.29 -14.64
CA PRO A 96 0.09 -16.97 -15.22
C PRO A 96 -1.15 -16.09 -15.08
N VAL A 97 -0.95 -14.86 -14.60
CA VAL A 97 -2.01 -13.83 -14.48
C VAL A 97 -1.53 -12.50 -15.04
N THR A 98 -2.49 -11.71 -15.52
CA THR A 98 -2.29 -10.30 -15.85
C THR A 98 -3.12 -9.48 -14.88
N VAL A 99 -2.47 -8.58 -14.14
CA VAL A 99 -3.13 -7.60 -13.27
C VAL A 99 -3.30 -6.31 -14.05
N THR A 100 -4.53 -5.86 -14.21
CA THR A 100 -4.84 -4.65 -14.97
C THR A 100 -5.08 -3.48 -14.02
N TYR A 101 -4.28 -2.42 -14.14
CA TYR A 101 -4.48 -1.18 -13.40
C TYR A 101 -4.98 -0.08 -14.32
N LYS A 102 -5.98 0.66 -13.86
CA LYS A 102 -6.33 1.95 -14.44
C LYS A 102 -5.46 3.02 -13.79
N VAL A 103 -4.85 3.86 -14.61
CA VAL A 103 -3.94 4.91 -14.16
C VAL A 103 -4.59 6.27 -14.39
N ALA A 104 -4.49 7.17 -13.42
CA ALA A 104 -4.98 8.53 -13.55
C ALA A 104 -4.08 9.54 -12.83
N ASP A 105 -4.39 10.82 -13.04
CA ASP A 105 -3.70 11.92 -12.37
C ASP A 105 -4.38 12.22 -11.03
N ASP A 106 -3.58 12.29 -9.98
CA ASP A 106 -3.98 12.89 -8.72
C ASP A 106 -3.69 14.40 -8.77
N ASN A 107 -4.64 15.20 -8.33
CA ASN A 107 -4.50 16.66 -8.28
C ASN A 107 -4.46 17.19 -6.83
N GLU A 108 -4.48 16.32 -5.83
CA GLU A 108 -4.43 16.71 -4.42
C GLU A 108 -3.01 17.08 -4.00
N PRO A 109 -2.73 18.35 -3.62
CA PRO A 109 -1.35 18.87 -3.49
C PRO A 109 -0.46 18.19 -2.45
N SER A 110 -1.04 17.45 -1.50
CA SER A 110 -0.32 16.80 -0.40
C SER A 110 -0.11 15.29 -0.61
N HIS A 111 -0.71 14.70 -1.63
CA HIS A 111 -0.55 13.28 -1.96
C HIS A 111 0.47 13.12 -3.07
N LEU A 112 1.38 12.17 -2.92
CA LEU A 112 2.34 11.80 -3.95
C LEU A 112 1.68 10.83 -4.94
N ALA A 113 1.12 9.76 -4.43
CA ALA A 113 0.33 8.80 -5.19
C ALA A 113 -0.64 8.07 -4.26
N GLN A 114 -1.56 7.32 -4.85
CA GLN A 114 -2.42 6.36 -4.17
C GLN A 114 -2.68 5.17 -5.09
N ALA A 115 -2.84 3.97 -4.53
CA ALA A 115 -3.42 2.86 -5.27
C ALA A 115 -4.39 2.05 -4.43
N ALA A 116 -5.41 1.51 -5.10
CA ALA A 116 -6.47 0.74 -4.46
C ALA A 116 -6.94 -0.40 -5.35
N SER A 117 -7.59 -1.37 -4.72
CA SER A 117 -8.31 -2.45 -5.40
C SER A 117 -9.58 -2.73 -4.62
N ASP A 118 -10.72 -2.75 -5.32
CA ASP A 118 -12.02 -3.08 -4.74
C ASP A 118 -11.99 -4.46 -4.06
N ARG A 119 -12.89 -4.71 -3.11
CA ARG A 119 -13.01 -6.05 -2.53
C ARG A 119 -13.87 -6.92 -3.41
N VAL A 120 -13.63 -8.24 -3.34
CA VAL A 120 -14.45 -9.21 -4.09
C VAL A 120 -15.93 -9.22 -3.66
N ASP A 121 -16.22 -8.69 -2.48
CA ASP A 121 -17.56 -8.37 -1.99
C ASP A 121 -17.45 -7.11 -1.12
N ASP A 122 -18.07 -6.03 -1.57
CA ASP A 122 -18.08 -4.72 -0.90
C ASP A 122 -19.38 -4.43 -0.13
N GLU A 123 -20.34 -5.36 -0.14
CA GLU A 123 -21.67 -5.14 0.43
C GLU A 123 -21.88 -5.96 1.71
N SER A 124 -21.43 -7.21 1.73
CA SER A 124 -21.69 -8.14 2.82
C SER A 124 -20.86 -7.79 4.07
N PRO A 125 -21.38 -7.97 5.29
CA PRO A 125 -20.54 -7.99 6.48
C PRO A 125 -19.52 -9.13 6.44
N GLY A 126 -18.26 -8.85 6.73
CA GLY A 126 -17.20 -9.86 6.67
C GLY A 126 -15.80 -9.31 6.41
N TYR A 127 -14.88 -10.25 6.21
CA TYR A 127 -13.50 -9.99 5.78
C TYR A 127 -13.33 -10.52 4.36
N PHE A 128 -12.88 -9.65 3.46
CA PHE A 128 -12.79 -9.97 2.04
C PHE A 128 -11.41 -9.63 1.50
N ARG A 129 -11.03 -10.37 0.45
CA ARG A 129 -9.84 -10.04 -0.33
C ARG A 129 -10.13 -8.87 -1.26
N THR A 130 -9.10 -8.12 -1.60
CA THR A 130 -9.14 -7.26 -2.79
C THR A 130 -9.24 -8.12 -4.06
N VAL A 131 -9.66 -7.52 -5.17
CA VAL A 131 -9.68 -8.18 -6.49
C VAL A 131 -8.26 -8.59 -6.89
N VAL A 132 -7.27 -7.70 -6.69
CA VAL A 132 -5.85 -7.99 -6.93
C VAL A 132 -5.38 -9.17 -6.09
N GLN A 133 -5.70 -9.20 -4.78
CA GLN A 133 -5.41 -10.33 -3.89
C GLN A 133 -6.01 -11.63 -4.42
N GLN A 134 -7.30 -11.62 -4.77
CA GLN A 134 -7.99 -12.81 -5.25
C GLN A 134 -7.33 -13.35 -6.53
N LYS A 135 -7.02 -12.47 -7.49
CA LYS A 135 -6.37 -12.83 -8.75
C LYS A 135 -4.98 -13.40 -8.54
N LEU A 136 -4.14 -12.78 -7.71
CA LEU A 136 -2.78 -13.26 -7.47
C LEU A 136 -2.75 -14.57 -6.66
N ILE A 137 -3.60 -14.72 -5.65
CA ILE A 137 -3.61 -15.89 -4.76
C ILE A 137 -4.22 -17.12 -5.44
N THR A 138 -5.30 -16.93 -6.21
CA THR A 138 -6.08 -18.05 -6.78
C THR A 138 -5.89 -18.21 -8.29
N GLY A 139 -5.45 -17.15 -8.97
CA GLY A 139 -5.47 -17.04 -10.42
C GLY A 139 -6.86 -16.80 -11.01
N GLU A 140 -7.89 -16.59 -10.19
CA GLU A 140 -9.26 -16.33 -10.64
C GLU A 140 -9.55 -14.84 -10.73
N ASP A 141 -10.21 -14.45 -11.81
CA ASP A 141 -10.62 -13.09 -12.08
C ASP A 141 -11.99 -12.81 -11.44
N ALA A 142 -12.05 -11.85 -10.52
CA ALA A 142 -13.25 -11.61 -9.69
C ALA A 142 -14.14 -10.49 -10.23
N ASN A 143 -13.64 -9.64 -11.12
CA ASN A 143 -14.29 -8.42 -11.63
C ASN A 143 -14.41 -8.39 -13.17
N ALA A 144 -14.07 -9.50 -13.84
CA ALA A 144 -14.18 -9.67 -15.28
C ALA A 144 -13.37 -8.63 -16.08
N ALA A 145 -14.03 -7.82 -16.91
CA ALA A 145 -13.34 -6.87 -17.79
C ALA A 145 -13.02 -5.52 -17.12
N LEU A 146 -13.34 -5.35 -15.84
CA LEU A 146 -12.99 -4.15 -15.09
C LEU A 146 -11.50 -4.17 -14.73
N PRO A 147 -10.86 -2.99 -14.56
CA PRO A 147 -9.53 -2.92 -13.96
C PRO A 147 -9.52 -3.55 -12.56
N ASP A 148 -8.46 -4.27 -12.23
CA ASP A 148 -8.25 -4.92 -10.93
C ASP A 148 -7.99 -3.91 -9.80
N GLY A 149 -7.41 -2.77 -10.16
CA GLY A 149 -7.21 -1.65 -9.27
C GLY A 149 -7.00 -0.35 -10.02
N ASP A 150 -6.89 0.73 -9.26
CA ASP A 150 -6.57 2.06 -9.75
C ASP A 150 -5.24 2.52 -9.13
N ILE A 151 -4.48 3.33 -9.87
CA ILE A 151 -3.28 4.03 -9.43
C ILE A 151 -3.43 5.49 -9.83
N ASP A 152 -3.42 6.39 -8.86
CA ASP A 152 -3.40 7.83 -9.11
C ASP A 152 -2.03 8.39 -8.75
N VAL A 153 -1.45 9.19 -9.65
CA VAL A 153 -0.13 9.80 -9.47
C VAL A 153 -0.25 11.32 -9.50
N ASN A 154 0.30 11.99 -8.50
CA ASN A 154 0.37 13.45 -8.49
C ASN A 154 1.61 13.94 -9.25
N TRP A 155 1.42 14.44 -10.46
CA TRP A 155 2.50 15.00 -11.28
C TRP A 155 2.98 16.38 -10.86
N ASN A 156 2.41 16.98 -9.80
CA ASN A 156 2.96 18.18 -9.18
C ASN A 156 4.16 17.89 -8.26
N ALA A 157 4.42 16.62 -7.94
CA ALA A 157 5.59 16.19 -7.18
C ALA A 157 6.88 16.24 -8.05
N ASN A 158 8.03 16.30 -7.39
CA ASN A 158 9.33 16.41 -8.04
C ASN A 158 9.99 15.03 -8.19
N TRP A 159 9.37 14.21 -9.05
CA TRP A 159 9.71 12.81 -9.23
C TRP A 159 11.13 12.56 -9.76
N ALA A 160 11.87 11.69 -9.09
CA ALA A 160 12.97 10.93 -9.66
C ALA A 160 12.45 9.61 -10.25
N LEU A 161 12.38 9.52 -11.58
CA LEU A 161 11.91 8.32 -12.27
C LEU A 161 12.99 7.21 -12.37
N GLY A 162 14.26 7.57 -12.24
CA GLY A 162 15.41 6.67 -12.37
C GLY A 162 15.82 5.95 -11.08
N ASP A 163 17.00 5.34 -11.10
CA ASP A 163 17.61 4.71 -9.91
C ASP A 163 18.43 5.69 -9.07
N ASP A 164 18.91 6.77 -9.68
CA ASP A 164 19.64 7.83 -8.98
C ASP A 164 18.65 8.87 -8.45
N VAL A 165 18.25 8.73 -7.18
CA VAL A 165 17.43 9.73 -6.48
C VAL A 165 18.35 10.76 -5.84
N GLY A 166 18.55 11.87 -6.55
CA GLY A 166 19.39 12.98 -6.13
C GLY A 166 18.60 14.20 -5.65
N PRO A 167 19.25 15.26 -5.18
CA PRO A 167 18.56 16.45 -4.66
C PRO A 167 17.71 17.21 -5.70
N GLU A 168 17.85 16.90 -7.00
CA GLU A 168 17.10 17.50 -8.10
C GLU A 168 15.75 16.78 -8.37
N GLY A 169 15.58 15.54 -7.93
CA GLY A 169 14.33 14.77 -7.94
C GLY A 169 14.17 14.12 -6.57
N LYS A 170 13.40 14.77 -5.70
CA LYS A 170 13.39 14.47 -4.26
C LYS A 170 12.46 13.34 -3.91
N ASP A 171 11.47 13.09 -4.75
CA ASP A 171 10.43 12.11 -4.51
C ASP A 171 10.76 10.84 -5.31
N ASP A 172 10.97 9.73 -4.61
CA ASP A 172 11.38 8.45 -5.22
C ASP A 172 10.18 7.75 -5.86
N PHE A 173 9.97 7.98 -7.16
CA PHE A 173 8.80 7.46 -7.88
C PHE A 173 8.67 5.94 -7.78
N LYS A 174 9.77 5.19 -7.91
CA LYS A 174 9.70 3.73 -7.85
C LYS A 174 9.34 3.26 -6.46
N ALA A 175 9.94 3.83 -5.42
CA ALA A 175 9.61 3.47 -4.04
C ALA A 175 8.15 3.80 -3.72
N THR A 176 7.65 4.97 -4.11
CA THR A 176 6.24 5.34 -3.90
C THR A 176 5.31 4.41 -4.65
N ILE A 177 5.54 4.12 -5.94
CA ILE A 177 4.68 3.17 -6.68
C ILE A 177 4.74 1.76 -6.09
N MET A 178 5.91 1.31 -5.64
CA MET A 178 6.02 0.01 -4.95
C MET A 178 5.19 -0.01 -3.67
N HIS A 179 5.24 1.06 -2.88
CA HIS A 179 4.42 1.23 -1.68
C HIS A 179 2.93 1.15 -2.01
N GLU A 180 2.48 1.96 -2.97
CA GLU A 180 1.07 2.01 -3.36
C GLU A 180 0.57 0.66 -3.89
N LEU A 181 1.38 -0.02 -4.69
CA LEU A 181 1.02 -1.36 -5.15
C LEU A 181 0.84 -2.35 -4.00
N VAL A 182 1.56 -2.22 -2.89
CA VAL A 182 1.38 -3.11 -1.72
C VAL A 182 0.04 -2.85 -1.02
N HIS A 183 -0.52 -1.63 -1.04
CA HIS A 183 -1.90 -1.39 -0.60
C HIS A 183 -2.91 -2.21 -1.41
N THR A 184 -2.72 -2.31 -2.73
CA THR A 184 -3.60 -3.14 -3.60
C THR A 184 -3.51 -4.64 -3.27
N LEU A 185 -2.37 -5.08 -2.70
CA LEU A 185 -2.18 -6.43 -2.16
C LEU A 185 -2.91 -6.65 -0.83
N GLY A 186 -3.73 -5.69 -0.41
CA GLY A 186 -4.60 -5.72 0.76
C GLY A 186 -3.91 -5.32 2.05
N PHE A 187 -2.81 -4.56 1.98
CA PHE A 187 -2.31 -3.80 3.12
C PHE A 187 -3.21 -2.57 3.32
N ASP A 188 -4.44 -2.78 3.76
CA ASP A 188 -5.51 -1.78 3.75
C ASP A 188 -6.43 -1.95 4.97
N THR A 189 -7.19 -0.91 5.32
CA THR A 189 -8.12 -0.94 6.44
C THR A 189 -9.46 -0.28 6.10
N ALA A 190 -10.55 -0.83 6.63
CA ALA A 190 -11.86 -0.18 6.61
C ALA A 190 -12.24 0.36 8.01
N LEU A 191 -11.30 0.38 8.96
CA LEU A 191 -11.53 1.02 10.24
C LEU A 191 -11.80 2.52 10.06
N GLN A 192 -12.77 3.02 10.82
CA GLN A 192 -13.16 4.42 10.78
C GLN A 192 -12.83 5.10 12.10
N GLY A 193 -12.70 6.42 12.05
CA GLY A 193 -12.32 7.22 13.21
C GLY A 193 -13.38 7.19 14.31
N GLN A 194 -12.97 7.62 15.49
CA GLN A 194 -13.84 7.66 16.66
C GLN A 194 -15.19 8.35 16.37
N GLY A 195 -16.28 7.70 16.77
CA GLY A 195 -17.64 8.23 16.59
C GLY A 195 -18.22 8.10 15.18
N SER A 196 -17.49 7.49 14.25
CA SER A 196 -18.01 7.15 12.91
C SER A 196 -19.00 5.99 13.00
N THR A 197 -19.85 5.85 11.97
CA THR A 197 -20.73 4.66 11.89
C THR A 197 -19.85 3.45 11.60
N PRO A 198 -19.84 2.41 12.45
CA PRO A 198 -18.95 1.26 12.22
C PRO A 198 -19.26 0.59 10.88
N GLY A 199 -18.27 0.54 10.00
CA GLY A 199 -18.26 -0.37 8.85
C GLY A 199 -18.32 -1.82 9.35
N LYS A 200 -18.90 -2.71 8.52
CA LYS A 200 -18.94 -4.16 8.79
C LYS A 200 -18.30 -4.99 7.68
N ASN A 201 -17.95 -4.34 6.56
CA ASN A 201 -17.25 -4.95 5.44
C ASN A 201 -15.80 -4.48 5.52
N HIS A 202 -14.87 -5.43 5.63
CA HIS A 202 -13.48 -5.18 5.92
C HIS A 202 -12.55 -5.87 4.92
N PRO A 203 -11.38 -5.29 4.62
CA PRO A 203 -10.29 -6.05 4.02
C PRO A 203 -9.83 -7.18 4.97
N THR A 204 -9.27 -8.24 4.41
CA THR A 204 -8.76 -9.40 5.19
C THR A 204 -7.73 -8.97 6.25
N PHE A 205 -6.97 -7.92 5.98
CA PHE A 205 -6.02 -7.31 6.89
C PHE A 205 -6.62 -6.95 8.26
N ASP A 206 -7.81 -6.37 8.27
CA ASP A 206 -8.49 -5.96 9.49
C ASP A 206 -8.78 -7.13 10.45
N SER A 207 -8.88 -8.36 9.92
CA SER A 207 -9.09 -9.56 10.74
C SER A 207 -7.90 -9.89 11.65
N PHE A 208 -6.72 -9.34 11.34
CA PHE A 208 -5.49 -9.50 12.10
C PHE A 208 -5.20 -8.32 13.02
N ILE A 209 -6.01 -7.26 13.04
CA ILE A 209 -5.74 -6.11 13.91
C ILE A 209 -6.03 -6.46 15.36
N VAL A 210 -5.06 -6.20 16.21
CA VAL A 210 -5.08 -6.45 17.65
C VAL A 210 -4.57 -5.24 18.44
N ASN A 211 -4.84 -5.22 19.74
CA ASN A 211 -4.17 -4.32 20.67
C ASN A 211 -2.77 -4.84 21.06
N ALA A 212 -2.07 -4.13 21.95
CA ALA A 212 -0.71 -4.48 22.40
C ALA A 212 -0.61 -5.87 23.06
N GLU A 213 -1.68 -6.36 23.69
CA GLU A 213 -1.75 -7.68 24.34
C GLU A 213 -2.22 -8.79 23.39
N GLY A 214 -2.50 -8.49 22.12
CA GLY A 214 -2.98 -9.46 21.13
C GLY A 214 -4.50 -9.71 21.20
N ALA A 215 -5.27 -8.87 21.88
CA ALA A 215 -6.73 -8.95 21.89
C ALA A 215 -7.29 -8.39 20.57
N LYS A 216 -8.25 -9.11 19.98
CA LYS A 216 -8.97 -8.66 18.78
C LYS A 216 -9.74 -7.38 19.06
N VAL A 217 -9.66 -6.43 18.13
CA VAL A 217 -10.36 -5.14 18.28
C VAL A 217 -11.69 -5.09 17.53
N ILE A 218 -11.92 -5.99 16.60
CA ILE A 218 -13.19 -6.14 15.87
C ILE A 218 -14.00 -7.29 16.49
N ASN A 219 -15.28 -7.03 16.75
CA ASN A 219 -16.24 -7.99 17.29
C ASN A 219 -16.64 -9.05 16.26
N ASP A 220 -17.28 -10.13 16.73
CA ASP A 220 -17.83 -11.19 15.86
C ASP A 220 -18.92 -10.67 14.89
N ASP A 221 -19.52 -9.51 15.16
CA ASP A 221 -20.49 -8.86 14.27
C ASP A 221 -19.85 -7.87 13.27
N TYR A 222 -18.52 -7.91 13.16
CA TYR A 222 -17.66 -7.09 12.31
C TYR A 222 -17.68 -5.59 12.66
N THR A 223 -18.10 -5.20 13.87
CA THR A 223 -17.95 -3.80 14.31
C THR A 223 -16.70 -3.62 15.14
N LEU A 224 -16.07 -2.44 15.06
CA LEU A 224 -15.03 -2.06 16.03
C LEU A 224 -15.60 -2.10 17.44
N ASN A 225 -14.92 -2.77 18.36
CA ASN A 225 -15.25 -2.74 19.77
C ASN A 225 -14.88 -1.36 20.34
N SER A 226 -15.88 -0.64 20.83
CA SER A 226 -15.73 0.74 21.33
C SER A 226 -14.71 0.88 22.46
N ALA A 227 -14.37 -0.20 23.16
CA ALA A 227 -13.31 -0.20 24.16
C ALA A 227 -11.92 0.09 23.57
N PHE A 228 -11.72 -0.14 22.27
CA PHE A 228 -10.45 0.11 21.56
C PHE A 228 -10.49 1.35 20.67
N GLU A 229 -11.55 2.18 20.73
CA GLU A 229 -11.55 3.47 20.04
C GLU A 229 -10.34 4.35 20.40
N PRO A 230 -9.86 4.41 21.66
CA PRO A 230 -8.66 5.18 22.00
C PRO A 230 -7.40 4.71 21.24
N ASN A 231 -7.31 3.41 20.92
CA ASN A 231 -6.17 2.84 20.20
C ASN A 231 -6.02 3.37 18.78
N LEU A 232 -7.11 3.79 18.13
CA LEU A 232 -7.07 4.38 16.79
C LEU A 232 -6.14 5.60 16.71
N THR A 233 -5.99 6.34 17.81
CA THR A 233 -5.12 7.53 17.90
C THR A 233 -4.00 7.36 18.91
N GLY A 234 -3.50 6.13 19.07
CA GLY A 234 -2.32 5.83 19.89
C GLY A 234 -2.57 5.69 21.40
N GLY A 235 -3.82 5.84 21.84
CA GLY A 235 -4.22 5.50 23.20
C GLY A 235 -3.97 4.02 23.49
N ASP A 236 -3.73 3.68 24.76
CA ASP A 236 -3.52 2.30 25.21
C ASP A 236 -2.46 1.52 24.41
N GLY A 237 -1.46 2.23 23.87
CA GLY A 237 -0.35 1.65 23.09
C GLY A 237 -0.58 1.54 21.59
N GLY A 238 -1.75 1.96 21.08
CA GLY A 238 -2.07 1.93 19.65
C GLY A 238 -2.58 0.57 19.17
N LEU A 239 -2.52 0.36 17.85
CA LEU A 239 -2.96 -0.86 17.17
C LEU A 239 -1.78 -1.58 16.53
N PHE A 240 -1.94 -2.89 16.36
CA PHE A 240 -0.91 -3.78 15.88
C PHE A 240 -1.47 -4.81 14.90
N PHE A 241 -0.63 -5.30 14.01
CA PHE A 241 -0.93 -6.46 13.17
C PHE A 241 -0.50 -7.74 13.89
N GLY A 242 -1.47 -8.61 14.16
CA GLY A 242 -1.33 -9.84 14.96
C GLY A 242 -1.33 -11.13 14.15
N GLY A 243 -0.94 -11.09 12.86
CA GLY A 243 -0.79 -12.28 12.04
C GLY A 243 0.38 -13.16 12.52
N PRO A 244 0.21 -14.51 12.58
CA PRO A 244 1.23 -15.39 13.13
C PRO A 244 2.57 -15.36 12.38
N HIS A 245 2.58 -15.20 11.06
CA HIS A 245 3.81 -15.07 10.29
C HIS A 245 4.50 -13.75 10.61
N ALA A 246 3.77 -12.64 10.58
CA ALA A 246 4.29 -11.30 10.90
C ALA A 246 4.83 -11.23 12.32
N MET A 247 4.12 -11.81 13.29
CA MET A 247 4.59 -11.93 14.67
C MET A 247 5.87 -12.76 14.77
N ALA A 248 5.97 -13.87 14.05
CA ALA A 248 7.21 -14.66 14.02
C ALA A 248 8.40 -13.87 13.44
N ALA A 249 8.15 -13.02 12.43
CA ALA A 249 9.15 -12.11 11.87
C ALA A 249 9.50 -10.92 12.81
N TYR A 250 8.69 -10.69 13.84
CA TYR A 250 8.84 -9.62 14.83
C TYR A 250 8.95 -10.17 16.27
N ASP A 251 9.82 -11.16 16.45
CA ASP A 251 10.19 -11.72 17.77
C ASP A 251 9.00 -12.24 18.61
N GLY A 252 7.96 -12.75 17.94
CA GLY A 252 6.75 -13.27 18.55
C GLY A 252 5.79 -12.20 19.07
N LYS A 253 5.97 -10.93 18.71
CA LYS A 253 5.14 -9.79 19.16
C LYS A 253 4.24 -9.27 18.03
N PRO A 254 3.06 -8.70 18.36
CA PRO A 254 2.27 -7.94 17.39
C PRO A 254 3.10 -6.83 16.75
N VAL A 255 2.96 -6.64 15.43
CA VAL A 255 3.71 -5.65 14.65
C VAL A 255 3.05 -4.28 14.78
N PRO A 256 3.77 -3.21 15.22
CA PRO A 256 3.16 -1.90 15.42
C PRO A 256 2.63 -1.28 14.12
N LEU A 257 1.39 -0.82 14.14
CA LEU A 257 0.77 -0.03 13.08
C LEU A 257 0.77 1.46 13.45
N LEU A 258 0.70 2.33 12.45
CA LEU A 258 0.58 3.77 12.66
C LEU A 258 -0.80 4.09 13.26
N THR A 259 -0.85 4.88 14.33
CA THR A 259 -2.11 5.30 14.96
C THR A 259 -1.98 6.73 15.47
N ASP A 260 -1.73 7.68 14.57
CA ASP A 260 -1.49 9.08 14.94
C ASP A 260 -2.78 9.85 15.20
N SER A 261 -2.65 10.96 15.93
CA SER A 261 -3.74 11.91 16.16
C SER A 261 -3.54 13.17 15.32
N PRO A 262 -4.57 13.67 14.60
CA PRO A 262 -5.93 13.14 14.52
C PRO A 262 -6.03 11.86 13.68
N TRP A 263 -7.11 11.09 13.91
CA TRP A 263 -7.40 9.92 13.07
C TRP A 263 -7.53 10.30 11.60
N ASN A 264 -6.90 9.50 10.76
CA ASN A 264 -7.13 9.46 9.32
C ASN A 264 -7.04 7.98 8.86
N VAL A 265 -7.56 7.66 7.68
CA VAL A 265 -7.58 6.28 7.15
C VAL A 265 -6.20 5.72 6.81
N SER A 266 -5.20 6.59 6.63
CA SER A 266 -3.79 6.19 6.47
C SER A 266 -3.21 5.65 7.79
N ASN A 267 -3.78 5.99 8.94
CA ASN A 267 -3.51 5.21 10.15
C ASN A 267 -3.97 3.76 9.93
N VAL A 268 -3.26 2.82 10.54
CA VAL A 268 -3.51 1.37 10.49
C VAL A 268 -3.21 0.72 9.14
N ALA A 269 -3.40 1.43 8.01
CA ALA A 269 -2.93 1.00 6.69
C ALA A 269 -1.40 1.12 6.52
N HIS A 270 -0.66 1.60 7.53
CA HIS A 270 0.79 1.72 7.52
C HIS A 270 1.44 1.05 8.73
N LEU A 271 2.68 0.60 8.56
CA LEU A 271 3.56 0.27 9.67
C LEU A 271 3.90 1.53 10.48
N ASN A 272 4.18 1.35 11.77
CA ASN A 272 4.41 2.48 12.65
C ASN A 272 5.73 3.22 12.33
N GLY A 273 5.61 4.37 11.67
CA GLY A 273 6.73 5.23 11.31
C GLY A 273 7.53 5.80 12.49
N HIS A 274 6.99 5.78 13.71
CA HIS A 274 7.72 6.19 14.92
C HIS A 274 8.56 5.05 15.51
N VAL A 275 8.26 3.80 15.15
CA VAL A 275 9.00 2.61 15.59
C VAL A 275 10.05 2.21 14.57
N PHE A 276 9.66 2.17 13.29
CA PHE A 276 10.54 1.76 12.20
C PHE A 276 11.19 2.98 11.56
N THR A 277 12.32 3.44 12.10
CA THR A 277 13.01 4.66 11.63
C THR A 277 14.45 4.38 11.20
N GLY A 278 15.04 5.30 10.44
CA GLY A 278 16.44 5.22 10.00
C GLY A 278 16.74 3.89 9.30
N GLU A 279 17.77 3.18 9.75
CA GLU A 279 18.16 1.87 9.20
C GLU A 279 17.08 0.78 9.32
N THR A 280 16.06 1.00 10.17
CA THR A 280 14.96 0.06 10.36
C THR A 280 13.69 0.47 9.62
N LYS A 281 13.69 1.57 8.86
CA LYS A 281 12.58 2.01 8.01
C LYS A 281 12.11 0.85 7.11
N LYS A 282 10.79 0.76 6.93
CA LYS A 282 10.13 -0.25 6.09
C LYS A 282 9.53 0.41 4.86
N MET A 283 9.18 -0.37 3.86
CA MET A 283 8.54 0.14 2.65
C MET A 283 7.16 0.72 2.98
N MET A 284 6.37 0.02 3.80
CA MET A 284 5.02 0.38 4.25
C MET A 284 5.00 1.34 5.44
N ASN A 285 6.10 2.07 5.67
CA ASN A 285 6.07 3.26 6.51
C ASN A 285 5.29 4.37 5.81
N PRO A 286 4.61 5.27 6.54
CA PRO A 286 3.87 6.36 5.90
C PRO A 286 4.82 7.37 5.25
N GLY A 287 4.52 7.72 3.99
CA GLY A 287 5.10 8.85 3.28
C GLY A 287 6.55 8.71 2.78
N ASP A 288 6.94 9.66 1.95
CA ASP A 288 8.33 9.89 1.51
C ASP A 288 8.95 10.97 2.42
N ASP A 289 10.15 10.72 2.92
CA ASP A 289 10.90 11.67 3.75
C ASP A 289 11.37 12.89 2.93
N GLY A 290 11.32 12.81 1.58
CA GLY A 290 11.69 13.89 0.65
C GLY A 290 13.20 14.21 0.64
N ASP A 291 13.99 13.32 1.25
CA ASP A 291 15.42 13.46 1.50
C ASP A 291 16.28 12.52 0.61
N GLY A 292 15.69 11.93 -0.43
CA GLY A 292 16.38 11.14 -1.44
C GLY A 292 15.85 9.72 -1.58
N ALA A 293 16.73 8.77 -1.86
CA ALA A 293 16.35 7.39 -2.15
C ALA A 293 15.61 6.73 -0.97
N GLU A 294 14.45 6.16 -1.27
CA GLU A 294 13.58 5.51 -0.30
C GLU A 294 13.77 3.98 -0.26
N VAL A 295 13.10 3.31 0.69
CA VAL A 295 13.19 1.85 0.83
C VAL A 295 12.48 1.14 -0.35
N ARG A 296 13.27 0.60 -1.29
CA ARG A 296 12.77 -0.17 -2.46
C ARG A 296 12.77 -1.70 -2.28
N VAL A 297 12.76 -2.17 -1.04
CA VAL A 297 12.77 -3.61 -0.71
C VAL A 297 11.75 -3.92 0.39
N LEU A 298 10.89 -4.92 0.18
CA LEU A 298 10.00 -5.43 1.22
C LEU A 298 10.81 -6.16 2.29
N SER A 299 10.64 -5.72 3.54
CA SER A 299 11.28 -6.30 4.70
C SER A 299 10.72 -7.68 5.04
N PRO A 300 11.41 -8.42 5.93
CA PRO A 300 10.88 -9.68 6.43
C PRO A 300 9.51 -9.60 7.09
N ILE A 301 9.17 -8.46 7.71
CA ILE A 301 7.90 -8.24 8.37
C ILE A 301 6.79 -8.08 7.33
N GLU A 302 7.02 -7.28 6.30
CA GLU A 302 6.00 -7.02 5.26
C GLU A 302 5.73 -8.27 4.42
N LEU A 303 6.77 -9.03 4.09
CA LEU A 303 6.60 -10.32 3.42
C LEU A 303 5.80 -11.32 4.26
N ALA A 304 6.03 -11.33 5.58
CA ALA A 304 5.28 -12.18 6.50
C ALA A 304 3.81 -11.72 6.67
N ILE A 305 3.54 -10.42 6.59
CA ILE A 305 2.17 -9.89 6.50
C ILE A 305 1.50 -10.39 5.22
N LEU A 306 2.19 -10.37 4.07
CA LEU A 306 1.65 -10.95 2.83
C LEU A 306 1.37 -12.46 2.98
N GLU A 307 2.22 -13.22 3.67
CA GLU A 307 1.93 -14.64 4.00
C GLU A 307 0.65 -14.78 4.84
N ASP A 308 0.47 -13.95 5.88
CA ASP A 308 -0.74 -13.93 6.71
C ASP A 308 -2.00 -13.58 5.90
N LEU A 309 -1.88 -12.73 4.88
CA LEU A 309 -2.95 -12.40 3.94
C LEU A 309 -3.23 -13.50 2.90
N GLY A 310 -2.42 -14.57 2.90
CA GLY A 310 -2.63 -15.78 2.10
C GLY A 310 -1.79 -15.86 0.83
N TYR A 311 -0.81 -14.97 0.64
CA TYR A 311 0.15 -15.09 -0.45
C TYR A 311 1.16 -16.21 -0.18
N THR A 312 1.63 -16.84 -1.25
CA THR A 312 2.89 -17.59 -1.20
C THR A 312 3.99 -16.64 -1.61
N VAL A 313 4.90 -16.32 -0.67
CA VAL A 313 6.06 -15.49 -0.98
C VAL A 313 7.22 -16.35 -1.48
N ALA A 314 7.96 -15.81 -2.44
CA ALA A 314 9.10 -16.52 -3.00
C ALA A 314 10.24 -16.62 -1.99
N PRO A 315 11.04 -17.71 -2.02
CA PRO A 315 12.20 -17.85 -1.16
C PRO A 315 13.20 -16.71 -1.39
N ARG A 316 13.81 -16.23 -0.30
CA ARG A 316 14.89 -15.25 -0.34
C ARG A 316 16.19 -15.87 -0.86
#